data_AF-A0A841R0Q9-F1
#
_entry.id   AF-A0A841R0Q9-F1
#
_cell.length_a   1.000
_cell.length_b   1.000
_cell.length_c   1.000
_cell.angle_alpha   90.00
_cell.angle_beta   90.00
_cell.angle_gamma   90.00
#
_symmetry.space_group_name_H-M   'P 1'
#
loop_
_entity.id
_entity.type
_entity.pdbx_description
1 polymer ?
#
loop_
_entity_poly.entity_id
_entity_poly.type
_entity_poly.pdbx_seq_one_letter_code
_entity_poly.pdbx_strand_id
1 'polypeptide(L)'
;MQRIAKTVPVERGKLYATGGGERYLLADCRAEIELCEELIDVPMLGRGRAVKRLPFTVLITFDHDAKKEPDWPRIEAIGLQGEILRRDGCYLSLDLPRCELLSDIDLSAGSECKFAVPCTPELLRLIRQA
;
A
#
# COMPACT_ATOMS: atom_id res chain seq x y z
N MET A 1 10.21 10.38 -15.01
CA MET A 1 11.06 10.13 -13.81
C MET A 1 10.15 9.97 -12.60
N GLN A 2 10.30 8.90 -11.82
CA GLN A 2 9.50 8.68 -10.61
C GLN A 2 10.23 9.23 -9.37
N ARG A 3 9.50 9.86 -8.45
CA ARG A 3 10.00 10.27 -7.13
C ARG A 3 9.04 9.85 -6.02
N ILE A 4 9.56 9.53 -4.84
CA ILE A 4 8.75 9.37 -3.64
C ILE A 4 8.48 10.77 -3.07
N ALA A 5 7.21 11.16 -3.00
CA ALA A 5 6.75 12.43 -2.46
C ALA A 5 6.49 12.36 -0.95
N LYS A 6 6.07 11.19 -0.45
CA LYS A 6 5.81 10.96 0.98
C LYS A 6 5.86 9.47 1.31
N THR A 7 6.39 9.12 2.46
CA THR A 7 6.28 7.78 3.06
C THR A 7 5.49 7.90 4.36
N VAL A 8 4.54 7.00 4.58
CA VAL A 8 3.69 6.96 5.79
C VAL A 8 3.76 5.56 6.39
N PRO A 9 4.26 5.40 7.63
CA PRO A 9 4.23 4.12 8.31
C PRO A 9 2.80 3.72 8.66
N VAL A 10 2.52 2.43 8.53
CA VAL A 10 1.26 1.79 8.93
C VAL A 10 1.58 0.85 10.09
N GLU A 11 1.03 1.19 11.24
CA GLU A 11 1.13 0.43 12.48
C GLU A 11 0.03 -0.63 12.56
N ARG A 12 0.27 -1.67 13.37
CA ARG A 12 -0.69 -2.76 13.63
C ARG A 12 -1.28 -3.36 12.34
N GLY A 13 -0.42 -3.52 11.35
CA GLY A 13 -0.79 -3.99 10.03
C GLY A 13 -1.30 -5.43 10.06
N LYS A 14 -2.28 -5.73 9.22
CA LYS A 14 -2.85 -7.06 9.00
C LYS A 14 -3.03 -7.29 7.52
N LEU A 15 -2.29 -8.24 6.98
CA LEU A 15 -2.45 -8.69 5.60
C LEU A 15 -3.51 -9.78 5.56
N TYR A 16 -4.48 -9.64 4.66
CA TYR A 16 -5.56 -10.62 4.51
C TYR A 16 -5.73 -11.05 3.07
N ALA A 17 -6.22 -12.26 2.90
CA ALA A 17 -6.78 -12.75 1.65
C ALA A 17 -8.29 -12.78 1.73
N THR A 18 -8.97 -12.52 0.62
CA THR A 18 -10.40 -12.79 0.46
C THR A 18 -10.62 -13.78 -0.67
N GLY A 19 -11.53 -14.73 -0.48
CA GLY A 19 -11.87 -15.73 -1.49
C GLY A 19 -13.03 -16.60 -1.03
N GLY A 20 -13.93 -16.97 -1.95
CA GLY A 20 -15.08 -17.83 -1.62
C GLY A 20 -16.05 -17.22 -0.61
N GLY A 21 -16.11 -15.88 -0.52
CA GLY A 21 -16.94 -15.15 0.44
C GLY A 21 -16.35 -15.04 1.86
N GLU A 22 -15.15 -15.57 2.09
CA GLU A 22 -14.48 -15.52 3.38
C GLU A 22 -13.26 -14.58 3.34
N ARG A 23 -12.82 -14.17 4.53
CA ARG A 23 -11.63 -13.35 4.73
C ARG A 23 -10.70 -14.05 5.72
N TYR A 24 -9.45 -14.26 5.31
CA TYR A 24 -8.44 -14.98 6.06
C TYR A 24 -7.28 -14.05 6.39
N LEU A 25 -6.83 -14.07 7.65
CA LEU A 25 -5.60 -13.38 8.05
C LEU A 25 -4.38 -14.18 7.56
N LEU A 26 -3.50 -13.54 6.80
CA LEU A 26 -2.26 -14.14 6.30
C LEU A 26 -1.12 -13.93 7.30
N ALA A 27 -0.95 -12.66 7.72
CA ALA A 27 0.11 -12.25 8.62
C ALA A 27 -0.29 -10.99 9.40
N ASP A 28 0.19 -10.89 10.64
CA ASP A 28 0.37 -9.58 11.28
C ASP A 28 1.65 -8.94 10.70
N CYS A 29 1.65 -7.61 10.55
CA CYS A 29 2.70 -6.94 9.80
C CYS A 29 2.95 -5.49 10.20
N ARG A 30 4.14 -4.99 9.84
CA ARG A 30 4.41 -3.55 9.67
C ARG A 30 4.37 -3.24 8.17
N ALA A 31 4.09 -1.99 7.83
CA ALA A 31 3.89 -1.62 6.44
C ALA A 31 4.25 -0.14 6.24
N GLU A 32 4.62 0.24 5.01
CA GLU A 32 4.80 1.64 4.63
C GLU A 32 3.96 1.95 3.39
N ILE A 33 3.44 3.17 3.31
CA ILE A 33 2.73 3.66 2.13
C ILE A 33 3.58 4.75 1.49
N GLU A 34 4.01 4.50 0.26
CA GLU A 34 4.76 5.46 -0.54
C GLU A 34 3.85 6.18 -1.55
N LEU A 35 3.85 7.49 -1.47
CA LEU A 35 3.20 8.36 -2.44
C LEU A 35 4.19 8.66 -3.57
N CYS A 36 4.05 8.01 -4.72
CA CYS A 36 4.99 8.11 -5.84
C CYS A 36 4.52 9.06 -6.95
N GLU A 37 5.30 10.08 -7.28
CA GLU A 37 5.02 11.05 -8.34
C GLU A 37 5.78 10.76 -9.63
N GLU A 38 5.05 10.65 -10.75
CA GLU A 38 5.65 10.55 -12.07
C GLU A 38 5.78 11.94 -12.72
N LEU A 39 7.01 12.40 -12.88
CA LEU A 39 7.33 13.60 -13.64
C LEU A 39 7.39 13.22 -15.13
N ILE A 40 6.47 13.79 -15.91
CA ILE A 40 6.44 13.68 -17.37
C ILE A 40 6.67 15.07 -17.94
N ASP A 41 7.66 15.21 -18.82
CA ASP A 41 7.86 16.44 -19.56
C ASP A 41 6.75 16.55 -20.61
N VAL A 42 5.85 17.50 -20.44
CA VAL A 42 4.82 17.82 -21.43
C VAL A 42 5.41 18.89 -22.36
N PRO A 43 5.63 18.60 -23.65
CA PRO A 43 6.10 19.59 -24.60
C PRO A 43 4.93 20.54 -24.92
N MET A 44 4.86 21.67 -24.22
CA MET A 44 4.00 22.80 -24.59
C MET A 44 4.90 24.00 -24.92
N LEU A 45 4.49 24.78 -25.91
CA LEU A 45 5.09 26.07 -26.29
C LEU A 45 5.26 26.96 -25.04
N GLY A 46 6.49 27.09 -24.53
CA GLY A 46 6.83 27.94 -23.38
C GLY A 46 7.25 27.16 -22.14
N ARG A 47 8.26 27.69 -21.43
CA ARG A 47 9.05 27.07 -20.34
C ARG A 47 8.24 26.63 -19.10
N GLY A 48 7.35 25.66 -19.22
CA GLY A 48 6.58 25.10 -18.10
C GLY A 48 6.70 23.58 -18.04
N ARG A 49 7.30 23.05 -16.96
CA ARG A 49 7.19 21.62 -16.63
C ARG A 49 5.80 21.37 -16.04
N ALA A 50 5.02 20.47 -16.62
CA ALA A 50 3.73 20.06 -16.07
C ALA A 50 3.85 18.67 -15.41
N VAL A 51 3.48 18.55 -14.13
CA VAL A 51 3.47 17.28 -13.41
C VAL A 51 2.24 16.47 -13.86
N LYS A 52 2.44 15.23 -14.30
CA LYS A 52 1.35 14.30 -14.66
C LYS A 52 1.14 13.31 -13.50
N ARG A 53 -0.09 12.80 -13.36
CA ARG A 53 -0.64 12.14 -12.16
C ARG A 53 0.17 10.93 -11.65
N LEU A 54 0.13 10.76 -10.33
CA LEU A 54 0.75 9.70 -9.52
C LEU A 54 0.04 8.33 -9.64
N PRO A 55 0.71 7.27 -10.15
CA PRO A 55 0.38 5.91 -9.75
C PRO A 55 1.00 5.61 -8.38
N PHE A 56 0.20 5.13 -7.44
CA PHE A 56 0.59 4.89 -6.06
C PHE A 56 1.25 3.53 -6.00
N THR A 57 2.37 3.43 -5.29
CA THR A 57 3.00 2.14 -4.98
C THR A 57 3.01 2.02 -3.48
N VAL A 58 2.26 1.06 -2.94
CA VAL A 58 2.30 0.74 -1.52
C VAL A 58 3.36 -0.34 -1.35
N LEU A 59 4.55 0.09 -0.98
CA LEU A 59 5.63 -0.81 -0.63
C LEU A 59 5.36 -1.41 0.75
N ILE A 60 4.88 -2.66 0.81
CA ILE A 60 4.66 -3.34 2.08
C ILE A 60 5.92 -4.11 2.48
N THR A 61 6.87 -3.45 3.10
CA THR A 61 8.04 -4.10 3.71
C THR A 61 7.64 -4.70 5.05
N PHE A 62 7.99 -5.96 5.28
CA PHE A 62 7.38 -6.74 6.33
C PHE A 62 8.40 -7.33 7.31
N ASP A 63 8.04 -7.26 8.59
CA ASP A 63 8.45 -8.23 9.61
C ASP A 63 7.18 -9.00 9.98
N HIS A 64 7.16 -10.30 9.70
CA HIS A 64 5.95 -11.11 9.68
C HIS A 64 6.08 -12.37 10.52
N ASP A 65 5.03 -12.65 11.28
CA ASP A 65 4.75 -13.98 11.79
C ASP A 65 3.60 -14.60 10.98
N ALA A 66 3.96 -15.37 9.95
CA ALA A 66 2.98 -16.08 9.14
C ALA A 66 2.14 -17.01 10.01
N LYS A 67 0.82 -16.84 9.98
CA LYS A 67 -0.08 -17.64 10.83
C LYS A 67 -0.55 -18.93 10.18
N LYS A 68 -0.61 -18.96 8.85
CA LYS A 68 -0.96 -20.13 8.04
C LYS A 68 -0.64 -19.87 6.56
N GLU A 69 -0.18 -20.89 5.85
CA GLU A 69 -0.07 -20.81 4.39
C GLU A 69 -1.48 -20.80 3.75
N PRO A 70 -1.79 -19.82 2.90
CA PRO A 70 -3.12 -19.71 2.32
C PRO A 70 -3.28 -20.63 1.09
N ASP A 71 -4.53 -21.04 0.82
CA ASP A 71 -4.88 -21.78 -0.39
C ASP A 71 -4.92 -20.82 -1.59
N TRP A 72 -3.75 -20.52 -2.16
CA TRP A 72 -3.55 -19.53 -3.24
C TRP A 72 -4.55 -19.63 -4.40
N PRO A 73 -4.88 -20.83 -4.94
CA PRO A 73 -5.88 -20.98 -5.98
C PRO A 73 -7.27 -20.42 -5.67
N ARG A 74 -7.63 -20.26 -4.38
CA ARG A 74 -8.94 -19.73 -3.96
C ARG A 74 -8.93 -18.24 -3.64
N ILE A 75 -7.76 -17.60 -3.67
CA ILE A 75 -7.64 -16.19 -3.31
C ILE A 75 -8.08 -15.31 -4.49
N GLU A 76 -9.06 -14.45 -4.24
CA GLU A 76 -9.61 -13.49 -5.21
C GLU A 76 -9.01 -12.09 -5.06
N ALA A 77 -8.55 -11.74 -3.85
CA ALA A 77 -7.85 -10.50 -3.56
C ALA A 77 -7.00 -10.60 -2.30
N ILE A 78 -5.97 -9.75 -2.25
CA ILE A 78 -5.18 -9.47 -1.05
C ILE A 78 -5.53 -8.05 -0.60
N GLY A 79 -5.62 -7.81 0.70
CA GLY A 79 -5.81 -6.47 1.26
C GLY A 79 -5.00 -6.23 2.52
N LEU A 80 -4.91 -4.96 2.91
CA LEU A 80 -4.18 -4.50 4.08
C LEU A 80 -5.10 -3.70 5.00
N GLN A 81 -5.06 -3.98 6.30
CA GLN A 81 -5.61 -3.13 7.34
C GLN A 81 -4.51 -2.67 8.28
N GLY A 82 -4.68 -1.50 8.88
CA GLY A 82 -3.76 -1.01 9.89
C GLY A 82 -4.16 0.36 10.41
N GLU A 83 -3.22 1.02 11.07
CA GLU A 83 -3.40 2.33 11.66
C GLU A 83 -2.29 3.27 11.21
N ILE A 84 -2.65 4.50 10.87
CA ILE A 84 -1.71 5.56 10.49
C ILE A 84 -1.69 6.60 11.60
N LEU A 85 -0.49 6.95 12.06
CA LEU A 85 -0.29 8.02 13.04
C LEU A 85 -0.43 9.38 12.35
N ARG A 86 -1.38 10.19 12.81
CA ARG A 86 -1.50 11.60 12.40
C ARG A 86 -0.48 12.47 13.12
N ARG A 87 -0.23 13.65 12.57
CA ARG A 87 0.63 14.69 13.16
C ARG A 87 0.22 15.15 14.56
N ASP A 88 -1.06 15.04 14.90
CA ASP A 88 -1.58 15.39 16.22
C ASP A 88 -1.50 14.24 17.24
N GLY A 89 -0.85 13.12 16.88
CA GLY A 89 -0.68 11.96 17.74
C GLY A 89 -1.87 11.00 17.76
N CYS A 90 -2.94 11.26 17.00
CA CYS A 90 -4.09 10.35 16.90
C CYS A 90 -3.88 9.29 15.81
N TYR A 91 -4.34 8.07 16.05
CA TYR A 91 -4.35 7.02 15.04
C TYR A 91 -5.61 7.07 14.16
N LEU A 92 -5.43 6.88 12.84
CA LEU A 92 -6.51 6.69 11.87
C LEU A 92 -6.50 5.26 11.37
N SER A 93 -7.67 4.62 11.33
CA SER A 93 -7.82 3.33 10.69
C SER A 93 -7.65 3.44 9.17
N LEU A 94 -6.84 2.54 8.62
CA LEU A 94 -6.62 2.34 7.20
C LEU A 94 -7.22 0.98 6.80
N ASP A 95 -7.97 0.97 5.71
CA ASP A 95 -8.47 -0.26 5.07
C ASP A 95 -8.26 -0.19 3.57
N LEU A 96 -7.46 -1.11 3.04
CA LEU A 96 -7.15 -1.28 1.64
C LEU A 96 -7.68 -2.65 1.19
N PRO A 97 -8.91 -2.72 0.67
CA PRO A 97 -9.60 -3.98 0.38
C PRO A 97 -9.00 -4.78 -0.78
N ARG A 98 -8.21 -4.12 -1.63
CA ARG A 98 -7.57 -4.75 -2.78
C ARG A 98 -6.22 -4.11 -3.06
N CYS A 99 -5.19 -4.90 -2.90
CA CYS A 99 -3.79 -4.63 -3.17
C CYS A 99 -3.36 -5.52 -4.34
N GLU A 100 -2.89 -4.91 -5.42
CA GLU A 100 -2.38 -5.61 -6.59
C GLU A 100 -0.92 -5.97 -6.36
N LEU A 101 -0.58 -7.25 -6.45
CA LEU A 101 0.76 -7.72 -6.20
C LEU A 101 1.72 -7.26 -7.33
N LEU A 102 2.83 -6.61 -6.99
CA LEU A 102 3.84 -6.10 -7.93
C LEU A 102 5.13 -6.94 -7.96
N SER A 103 5.32 -7.82 -6.99
CA SER A 103 6.46 -8.74 -6.86
C SER A 103 5.96 -10.14 -6.56
N ASP A 104 6.81 -11.16 -6.55
CA ASP A 104 6.38 -12.45 -5.99
C ASP A 104 5.98 -12.27 -4.52
N ILE A 105 4.99 -13.06 -4.07
CA ILE A 105 4.55 -13.06 -2.68
C ILE A 105 5.41 -14.01 -1.87
N ASP A 106 6.04 -13.48 -0.83
CA ASP A 106 6.81 -14.24 0.14
C ASP A 106 6.41 -13.81 1.55
N LEU A 107 5.72 -14.72 2.25
CA LEU A 107 5.23 -14.50 3.62
C LEU A 107 6.21 -14.98 4.68
N SER A 108 7.44 -15.38 4.31
CA SER A 108 8.46 -15.76 5.28
C SER A 108 8.96 -14.57 6.09
N ALA A 109 9.40 -14.85 7.32
CA ALA A 109 9.86 -13.80 8.24
C ALA A 109 11.08 -13.07 7.67
N GLY A 110 11.01 -11.73 7.61
CA GLY A 110 12.07 -10.87 7.08
C GLY A 110 12.04 -10.66 5.56
N SER A 111 11.08 -11.25 4.85
CA SER A 111 10.85 -10.98 3.43
C SER A 111 10.00 -9.72 3.22
N GLU A 112 10.07 -9.16 2.00
CA GLU A 112 9.33 -7.95 1.61
C GLU A 112 8.44 -8.25 0.41
N CYS A 113 7.23 -7.68 0.36
CA CYS A 113 6.36 -7.77 -0.82
C CYS A 113 5.88 -6.38 -1.25
N LYS A 114 5.80 -6.16 -2.56
CA LYS A 114 5.35 -4.87 -3.09
C LYS A 114 3.94 -4.97 -3.62
N PHE A 115 3.11 -3.99 -3.30
CA PHE A 115 1.75 -3.92 -3.80
C PHE A 115 1.43 -2.55 -4.42
N ALA A 116 0.64 -2.54 -5.48
CA ALA A 116 -0.04 -1.34 -5.96
C ALA A 116 -1.41 -1.25 -5.30
N VAL A 117 -1.86 -0.03 -5.02
CA VAL A 117 -3.24 0.21 -4.61
C VAL A 117 -3.83 1.37 -5.40
N PRO A 118 -5.15 1.38 -5.63
CA PRO A 118 -5.80 2.50 -6.29
C PRO A 118 -5.63 3.81 -5.52
N CYS A 119 -5.35 4.89 -6.24
CA CYS A 119 -5.39 6.25 -5.71
C CYS A 119 -6.83 6.73 -5.55
N THR A 120 -7.41 6.56 -4.37
CA THR A 120 -8.70 7.17 -4.05
C THR A 120 -8.48 8.54 -3.41
N PRO A 121 -9.40 9.52 -3.62
CA PRO A 121 -9.37 10.79 -2.89
C PRO A 121 -9.32 10.63 -1.37
N GLU A 122 -9.97 9.60 -0.85
CA GLU A 122 -10.03 9.26 0.58
C GLU A 122 -8.66 8.84 1.11
N LEU A 123 -7.99 7.92 0.40
CA LEU A 123 -6.64 7.47 0.74
C LEU A 123 -5.65 8.64 0.66
N LEU A 124 -5.75 9.47 -0.37
CA LEU A 124 -4.96 10.69 -0.51
C LEU A 124 -5.13 11.65 0.67
N ARG A 125 -6.38 11.86 1.11
CA ARG A 125 -6.69 12.70 2.27
C ARG A 125 -6.08 12.13 3.54
N LEU A 126 -6.19 10.82 3.73
CA LEU A 126 -5.64 10.12 4.89
C LEU A 126 -4.11 10.24 4.94
N ILE A 127 -3.43 9.92 3.84
CA ILE A 127 -1.97 10.04 3.71
C ILE A 127 -1.51 11.47 3.99
N ARG A 128 -2.24 12.50 3.55
CA ARG A 128 -1.88 13.90 3.79
C ARG A 128 -1.98 14.33 5.26
N GLN A 129 -2.83 13.67 6.05
CA GLN A 129 -3.02 13.97 7.48
C GLN A 129 -1.96 13.32 8.39
N ALA A 130 -1.23 12.33 7.87
CA ALA A 130 -0.06 11.75 8.51
C ALA A 130 1.09 12.75 8.68
#